data_AF-W0RMI8-F1
#
_entry.id   AF-W0RMI8-F1
#
_cell.length_a   1.000
_cell.length_b   1.000
_cell.length_c   1.000
_cell.angle_alpha   90.00
_cell.angle_beta   90.00
_cell.angle_gamma   90.00
#
_symmetry.space_group_name_H-M   'P 1'
#
loop_
_entity.id
_entity.type
_entity.pdbx_description
1 polymer ?
#
loop_
_entity_poly.entity_id
_entity_poly.type
_entity_poly.pdbx_seq_one_letter_code
_entity_poly.pdbx_strand_id
1 'polypeptide(L)'
;MNARLTVGQLLERMRDTLLLEPIGAAIGFDRPVTSHEASSPGLVLSGYFNRFPHERIQVFGETEITYLRTLDPHLRRRTLKAYFGYDIPCAFVTKSLDPPEPFLEFAAEAGIPVIRSRLKTAEFYRLIKPFLAEAFAPTVTLHGSLSDVFGVGLFFTGQSGIGKSECVLDLVERGHRLVADDLVIVNRRGNDVLIGRGHELQRHYMEIRGIGLIDIPAIFGIRAVRQQKRLEVVVHLEEWNQDALVERTGLEGETHTILGVELPKIRVPLNPGKNITVIAEVIAMNHLLRYSGHNPAEAFNRRLIDRMRQASANGGLLAPEGPSPSGAAGAAPADVRRYLQEDDE
;
A
#
# COMPACT_ATOMS: atom_id res chain seq x y z
N MET A 1 2.52 14.98 11.21
CA MET A 1 3.93 15.40 11.04
C MET A 1 4.73 14.16 10.68
N ASN A 2 5.26 14.05 9.45
CA ASN A 2 6.19 12.97 9.13
C ASN A 2 7.43 13.16 10.00
N ALA A 3 7.70 12.23 10.92
CA ALA A 3 8.94 12.22 11.67
C ALA A 3 10.10 12.23 10.66
N ARG A 4 10.88 13.30 10.63
CA ARG A 4 12.03 13.42 9.72
C ARG A 4 13.07 12.38 10.14
N LEU A 5 13.36 11.43 9.27
CA LEU A 5 14.43 10.44 9.48
C LEU A 5 15.77 11.17 9.56
N THR A 6 16.51 11.00 10.66
CA THR A 6 17.88 11.50 10.78
C THR A 6 18.91 10.43 10.43
N VAL A 7 20.15 10.84 10.13
CA VAL A 7 21.25 9.89 9.89
C VAL A 7 21.49 9.00 11.11
N GLY A 8 21.38 9.54 12.32
CA GLY A 8 21.51 8.80 13.58
C GLY A 8 20.43 7.73 13.74
N GLN A 9 19.18 8.06 13.43
CA GLN A 9 18.08 7.09 13.43
C GLN A 9 18.26 6.00 12.37
N LEU A 10 18.75 6.36 11.18
CA LEU A 10 19.09 5.39 10.13
C LEU A 10 20.20 4.45 10.62
N LEU A 11 21.27 5.02 11.18
CA LEU A 11 22.40 4.26 11.72
C LEU A 11 21.93 3.30 12.80
N GLU A 12 21.10 3.74 13.74
CA GLU A 12 20.56 2.90 14.82
C GLU A 12 19.70 1.75 14.28
N ARG A 13 18.74 2.05 13.39
CA ARG A 13 17.78 1.06 12.86
C ARG A 13 18.42 0.05 11.90
N MET A 14 19.48 0.44 11.21
CA MET A 14 20.11 -0.38 10.16
C MET A 14 21.53 -0.86 10.54
N ARG A 15 21.99 -0.61 11.77
CA ARG A 15 23.36 -0.92 12.21
C ARG A 15 23.75 -2.36 11.90
N ASP A 16 22.95 -3.29 12.41
CA ASP A 16 23.27 -4.72 12.33
C ASP A 16 23.00 -5.25 10.92
N THR A 17 21.89 -4.84 10.31
CA THR A 17 21.51 -5.24 8.94
C THR A 17 22.53 -4.81 7.90
N LEU A 18 23.12 -3.62 8.03
CA LEU A 18 24.10 -3.08 7.09
C LEU A 18 25.54 -3.18 7.59
N LEU A 19 25.78 -3.76 8.77
CA LEU A 19 27.09 -3.86 9.42
C LEU A 19 27.80 -2.50 9.48
N LEU A 20 27.11 -1.50 10.04
CA LEU A 20 27.53 -0.10 10.04
C LEU A 20 28.48 0.25 11.19
N GLU A 21 29.51 1.01 10.86
CA GLU A 21 30.52 1.51 11.77
C GLU A 21 30.85 2.97 11.43
N PRO A 22 30.54 3.94 12.31
CA PRO A 22 30.97 5.32 12.10
C PRO A 22 32.48 5.44 12.03
N ILE A 23 33.00 6.23 11.10
CA ILE A 23 34.44 6.50 10.96
C ILE A 23 34.72 8.00 10.88
N GLY A 24 35.88 8.42 11.37
CA GLY A 24 36.23 9.84 11.48
C GLY A 24 35.57 10.52 12.69
N ALA A 25 35.19 11.79 12.54
CA ALA A 25 34.56 12.56 13.61
C ALA A 25 33.12 12.10 13.89
N ALA A 26 32.77 11.96 15.17
CA ALA A 26 31.42 11.59 15.61
C ALA A 26 30.45 12.79 15.57
N ILE A 27 30.21 13.33 14.37
CA ILE A 27 29.42 14.56 14.13
C ILE A 27 28.36 14.36 13.06
N GLY A 28 27.33 15.20 13.05
CA GLY A 28 26.34 15.28 11.98
C GLY A 28 25.30 14.15 11.94
N PHE A 29 25.13 13.39 13.02
CA PHE A 29 24.10 12.35 13.10
C PHE A 29 22.66 12.90 13.21
N ASP A 30 22.50 14.17 13.59
CA ASP A 30 21.24 14.89 13.63
C ASP A 30 20.77 15.37 12.24
N ARG A 31 21.64 15.29 11.22
CA ARG A 31 21.32 15.71 9.85
C ARG A 31 20.11 14.94 9.30
N PRO A 32 19.17 15.63 8.63
CA PRO A 32 18.01 15.00 8.06
C PRO A 32 18.38 14.20 6.80
N VAL A 33 17.81 13.01 6.68
CA VAL A 33 17.70 12.31 5.40
C VAL A 33 16.45 12.86 4.72
N THR A 34 16.59 13.41 3.53
CA THR A 34 15.49 14.08 2.81
C THR A 34 15.06 13.33 1.55
N SER A 35 15.86 12.38 1.08
CA SER A 35 15.58 11.58 -0.11
C SER A 35 15.37 10.10 0.22
N HIS A 36 14.47 9.47 -0.54
CA HIS A 36 14.22 8.03 -0.51
C HIS A 36 15.24 7.22 -1.35
N GLU A 37 16.18 7.91 -2.00
CA GLU A 37 17.19 7.30 -2.85
C GLU A 37 18.61 7.39 -2.25
N ALA A 38 19.44 6.45 -2.69
CA ALA A 38 20.87 6.38 -2.41
C ALA A 38 21.64 6.35 -3.74
N SER A 39 22.76 7.05 -3.84
CA SER A 39 23.52 7.16 -5.10
C SER A 39 25.03 7.08 -4.90
N SER A 40 25.73 6.57 -5.90
CA SER A 40 27.19 6.62 -5.96
C SER A 40 27.63 7.86 -6.75
N PRO A 41 28.61 8.64 -6.25
CA PRO A 41 29.00 9.91 -6.86
C PRO A 41 30.02 9.76 -8.02
N GLY A 42 30.04 8.66 -8.78
CA GLY A 42 31.09 8.38 -9.78
C GLY A 42 31.42 9.55 -10.74
N LEU A 43 30.42 10.08 -11.46
CA LEU A 43 30.61 11.22 -12.37
C LEU A 43 30.93 12.55 -11.66
N VAL A 44 30.47 12.69 -10.41
CA VAL A 44 30.72 13.87 -9.60
C VAL A 44 32.20 13.92 -9.22
N LEU A 45 32.79 12.77 -8.88
CA LEU A 45 34.22 12.64 -8.60
C LEU A 45 35.09 12.92 -9.83
N SER A 46 34.57 12.77 -11.06
CA SER A 46 35.25 13.20 -12.28
C SER A 46 35.07 14.69 -12.63
N GLY A 47 34.39 15.46 -11.78
CA GLY A 47 34.24 16.91 -11.94
C GLY A 47 32.91 17.37 -12.55
N TYR A 48 31.97 16.47 -12.82
CA TYR A 48 30.65 16.83 -13.34
C TYR A 48 29.64 17.06 -12.21
N PHE A 49 29.53 18.30 -11.74
CA PHE A 49 28.65 18.68 -10.62
C PHE A 49 27.25 19.19 -11.03
N ASN A 50 27.01 19.45 -12.32
CA ASN A 50 25.77 20.09 -12.80
C ASN A 50 24.47 19.34 -12.43
N ARG A 51 24.55 18.02 -12.25
CA ARG A 51 23.41 17.18 -11.84
C ARG A 51 23.76 16.32 -10.64
N PHE A 52 24.48 16.87 -9.66
CA PHE A 52 24.82 16.14 -8.45
C PHE A 52 23.58 16.00 -7.53
N PRO A 53 23.04 14.77 -7.32
CA PRO A 53 21.92 14.57 -6.41
C PRO A 53 22.37 14.57 -4.94
N HIS A 54 22.82 15.73 -4.47
CA HIS A 54 23.40 15.90 -3.13
C HIS A 54 22.41 15.61 -1.99
N GLU A 55 21.12 15.78 -2.21
CA GLU A 55 20.06 15.44 -1.23
C GLU A 55 19.97 13.93 -0.91
N ARG A 56 20.60 13.06 -1.73
CA ARG A 56 20.62 11.61 -1.53
C ARG A 56 21.73 11.20 -0.57
N ILE A 57 21.53 10.09 0.13
CA ILE A 57 22.66 9.46 0.82
C ILE A 57 23.69 9.00 -0.22
N GLN A 58 24.97 9.20 0.08
CA GLN A 58 26.04 8.97 -0.88
C GLN A 58 26.78 7.68 -0.55
N VAL A 59 27.04 6.83 -1.54
CA VAL A 59 27.66 5.51 -1.33
C VAL A 59 28.93 5.38 -2.16
N PHE A 60 30.05 5.24 -1.46
CA PHE A 60 31.37 5.00 -2.03
C PHE A 60 31.65 3.50 -2.05
N GLY A 61 31.69 2.95 -3.26
CA GLY A 61 32.13 1.60 -3.54
C GLY A 61 33.61 1.54 -3.88
N GLU A 62 34.02 0.36 -4.32
CA GLU A 62 35.40 0.13 -4.78
C GLU A 62 35.77 1.01 -5.98
N THR A 63 34.83 1.25 -6.90
CA THR A 63 35.03 2.12 -8.06
C THR A 63 35.37 3.55 -7.63
N GLU A 64 34.55 4.15 -6.76
CA GLU A 64 34.76 5.52 -6.28
C GLU A 64 36.06 5.65 -5.47
N ILE A 65 36.32 4.71 -4.56
CA ILE A 65 37.50 4.74 -3.71
C ILE A 65 38.77 4.53 -4.53
N THR A 66 38.78 3.59 -5.46
CA THR A 66 39.95 3.32 -6.32
C THR A 66 40.20 4.48 -7.26
N TYR A 67 39.15 5.04 -7.88
CA TYR A 67 39.27 6.23 -8.71
C TYR A 67 39.86 7.41 -7.93
N LEU A 68 39.39 7.68 -6.71
CA LEU A 68 39.98 8.73 -5.87
C LEU A 68 41.47 8.47 -5.63
N ARG A 69 41.87 7.22 -5.38
CA ARG A 69 43.27 6.82 -5.18
C ARG A 69 44.13 6.99 -6.44
N THR A 70 43.56 6.92 -7.66
CA THR A 70 44.31 7.16 -8.90
C THR A 70 44.53 8.63 -9.21
N LEU A 71 43.77 9.54 -8.59
CA LEU A 71 43.95 10.99 -8.80
C LEU A 71 45.24 11.50 -8.17
N ASP A 72 45.88 12.44 -8.86
CA ASP A 72 46.92 13.31 -8.30
C ASP A 72 46.46 13.94 -6.97
N PRO A 73 47.32 14.04 -5.94
CA PRO A 73 46.92 14.57 -4.63
C PRO A 73 46.28 15.96 -4.65
N HIS A 74 46.75 16.88 -5.51
CA HIS A 74 46.16 18.22 -5.62
C HIS A 74 44.78 18.15 -6.27
N LEU A 75 44.63 17.33 -7.31
CA LEU A 75 43.33 17.11 -7.95
C LEU A 75 42.34 16.44 -6.99
N ARG A 76 42.76 15.40 -6.27
CA ARG A 76 41.95 14.71 -5.26
C ARG A 76 41.47 15.68 -4.17
N ARG A 77 42.37 16.51 -3.64
CA ARG A 77 42.02 17.52 -2.63
C ARG A 77 40.99 18.50 -3.17
N ARG A 78 41.17 18.99 -4.39
CA ARG A 78 40.20 19.90 -5.06
C ARG A 78 38.84 19.23 -5.27
N THR A 79 38.81 18.00 -5.76
CA THR A 79 37.58 17.23 -6.01
C THR A 79 36.82 16.98 -4.70
N LEU A 80 37.50 16.50 -3.66
CA LEU A 80 36.85 16.21 -2.37
C LEU A 80 36.36 17.47 -1.68
N LYS A 81 37.12 18.57 -1.75
CA LYS A 81 36.67 19.87 -1.23
C LYS A 81 35.43 20.39 -1.94
N ALA A 82 35.37 20.25 -3.27
CA ALA A 82 34.17 20.61 -4.04
C ALA A 82 32.99 19.71 -3.68
N TYR A 83 33.21 18.40 -3.54
CA TYR A 83 32.19 17.42 -3.19
C TYR A 83 31.58 17.64 -1.81
N PHE A 84 32.40 17.77 -0.76
CA PHE A 84 31.94 18.03 0.61
C PHE A 84 31.48 19.48 0.83
N GLY A 85 31.64 20.36 -0.16
CA GLY A 85 31.03 21.69 -0.17
C GLY A 85 29.51 21.66 -0.40
N TYR A 86 28.94 20.53 -0.82
CA TYR A 86 27.49 20.34 -0.93
C TYR A 86 26.88 19.82 0.37
N ASP A 87 25.63 20.20 0.62
CA ASP A 87 24.87 19.75 1.77
C ASP A 87 24.36 18.31 1.57
N ILE A 88 25.23 17.31 1.76
CA ILE A 88 24.89 15.88 1.66
C ILE A 88 24.49 15.30 3.01
N PRO A 89 23.46 14.44 3.12
CA PRO A 89 23.05 13.89 4.42
C PRO A 89 24.18 13.13 5.12
N CYS A 90 24.80 12.18 4.41
CA CYS A 90 25.89 11.34 4.91
C CYS A 90 26.63 10.66 3.75
N ALA A 91 27.84 10.17 4.04
CA ALA A 91 28.64 9.37 3.11
C ALA A 91 28.89 7.96 3.67
N PHE A 92 28.44 6.94 2.95
CA PHE A 92 28.75 5.54 3.26
C PHE A 92 29.97 5.06 2.49
N VAL A 93 30.85 4.30 3.14
CA VAL A 93 31.98 3.61 2.48
C VAL A 93 31.79 2.10 2.63
N THR A 94 31.58 1.41 1.52
CA THR A 94 31.27 -0.04 1.51
C THR A 94 32.54 -0.90 1.43
N LYS A 95 32.38 -2.23 1.57
CA LYS A 95 33.47 -3.24 1.49
C LYS A 95 34.59 -3.02 2.51
N SER A 96 34.30 -2.43 3.67
CA SER A 96 35.29 -2.10 4.70
C SER A 96 36.46 -1.25 4.19
N LEU A 97 36.28 -0.49 3.11
CA LEU A 97 37.37 0.28 2.51
C LEU A 97 37.75 1.47 3.39
N ASP A 98 39.05 1.79 3.37
CA ASP A 98 39.56 3.04 3.91
C ASP A 98 39.51 4.14 2.83
N PRO A 99 38.78 5.23 3.07
CA PRO A 99 38.78 6.36 2.14
C PRO A 99 40.14 7.04 2.12
N PRO A 100 40.64 7.46 0.95
CA PRO A 100 41.96 8.10 0.85
C PRO A 100 41.97 9.48 1.52
N GLU A 101 43.11 9.90 2.06
CA GLU A 101 43.29 11.28 2.50
C GLU A 101 43.10 12.27 1.33
N PRO A 102 42.52 13.47 1.56
CA PRO A 102 41.99 14.01 2.81
C PRO A 102 40.46 13.84 2.99
N PHE A 103 39.89 12.67 2.66
CA PHE A 103 38.43 12.47 2.67
C PHE A 103 37.78 12.72 4.04
N LEU A 104 38.32 12.12 5.11
CA LEU A 104 37.74 12.25 6.45
C LEU A 104 37.94 13.66 7.04
N GLU A 105 39.02 14.35 6.67
CA GLU A 105 39.29 15.75 7.04
C GLU A 105 38.17 16.65 6.49
N PHE A 106 37.90 16.59 5.19
CA PHE A 106 36.86 17.43 4.58
C PHE A 106 35.44 17.06 5.00
N ALA A 107 35.16 15.77 5.24
CA ALA A 107 33.88 15.37 5.80
C ALA A 107 33.68 15.97 7.20
N ALA A 108 34.72 15.96 8.04
CA ALA A 108 34.68 16.53 9.38
C ALA A 108 34.51 18.06 9.35
N GLU A 109 35.25 18.76 8.49
CA GLU A 109 35.10 20.22 8.29
C GLU A 109 33.69 20.61 7.87
N ALA A 110 33.06 19.80 7.02
CA ALA A 110 31.70 20.04 6.53
C ALA A 110 30.59 19.52 7.48
N GLY A 111 30.94 18.89 8.60
CA GLY A 111 29.95 18.33 9.53
C GLY A 111 29.21 17.10 8.98
N ILE A 112 29.77 16.41 7.99
CA ILE A 112 29.13 15.29 7.30
C ILE A 112 29.59 13.96 7.92
N PRO A 113 28.66 13.14 8.44
CA PRO A 113 29.01 11.84 9.00
C PRO A 113 29.48 10.88 7.91
N VAL A 114 30.58 10.18 8.18
CA VAL A 114 31.06 9.09 7.34
C VAL A 114 30.83 7.76 8.05
N ILE A 115 30.19 6.82 7.36
CA ILE A 115 29.80 5.54 7.94
C ILE A 115 30.33 4.41 7.05
N ARG A 116 31.14 3.53 7.63
CA ARG A 116 31.64 2.34 6.95
C ARG A 116 30.61 1.22 7.03
N SER A 117 30.50 0.44 5.95
CA SER A 117 29.77 -0.83 5.92
C SER A 117 30.71 -1.94 5.47
N ARG A 118 30.60 -3.10 6.13
CA ARG A 118 31.34 -4.32 5.74
C ARG A 118 30.77 -5.01 4.51
N LEU A 119 29.56 -4.65 4.09
CA LEU A 119 28.87 -5.28 2.97
C LEU A 119 29.44 -4.86 1.62
N LYS A 120 29.25 -5.73 0.61
CA LYS A 120 29.49 -5.37 -0.79
C LYS A 120 28.49 -4.30 -1.23
N THR A 121 28.89 -3.40 -2.13
CA THR A 121 28.07 -2.26 -2.57
C THR A 121 26.69 -2.67 -3.11
N ALA A 122 26.61 -3.74 -3.91
CA ALA A 122 25.34 -4.25 -4.42
C ALA A 122 24.41 -4.77 -3.30
N GLU A 123 24.99 -5.43 -2.31
CA GLU A 123 24.25 -5.95 -1.15
C GLU A 123 23.78 -4.82 -0.22
N PHE A 124 24.63 -3.82 0.02
CA PHE A 124 24.26 -2.60 0.72
C PHE A 124 23.04 -1.96 0.07
N TYR A 125 23.07 -1.75 -1.26
CA TYR A 125 21.93 -1.20 -2.00
C TYR A 125 20.66 -2.03 -1.90
N ARG A 126 20.78 -3.37 -1.95
CA ARG A 126 19.65 -4.29 -1.82
C ARG A 126 18.92 -4.14 -0.48
N LEU A 127 19.66 -3.80 0.58
CA LEU A 127 19.13 -3.70 1.94
C LEU A 127 18.69 -2.27 2.31
N ILE A 128 19.42 -1.24 1.90
CA ILE A 128 19.09 0.16 2.24
C ILE A 128 17.91 0.69 1.42
N LYS A 129 17.76 0.30 0.15
CA LYS A 129 16.71 0.84 -0.73
C LYS A 129 15.30 0.53 -0.22
N PRO A 130 14.96 -0.71 0.19
CA PRO A 130 13.64 -0.99 0.76
C PRO A 130 13.37 -0.19 2.04
N PHE A 131 14.37 -0.03 2.91
CA PHE A 131 14.25 0.75 4.13
C PHE A 131 13.93 2.22 3.83
N LEU A 132 14.65 2.85 2.90
CA LEU A 132 14.38 4.23 2.48
C LEU A 132 12.99 4.34 1.82
N ALA A 133 12.65 3.41 0.93
CA ALA A 133 11.34 3.41 0.29
C ALA A 133 10.19 3.32 1.32
N GLU A 134 10.35 2.51 2.37
CA GLU A 134 9.38 2.40 3.45
C GLU A 134 9.34 3.64 4.35
N ALA A 135 10.51 4.19 4.72
CA ALA A 135 10.60 5.37 5.58
C ALA A 135 9.98 6.63 4.96
N PHE A 136 10.00 6.73 3.62
CA PHE A 136 9.46 7.86 2.86
C PHE A 136 8.16 7.51 2.12
N ALA A 137 7.55 6.35 2.42
CA ALA A 137 6.30 5.91 1.79
C ALA A 137 5.18 6.95 2.06
N PRO A 138 4.44 7.38 1.01
CA PRO A 138 3.25 8.22 1.20
C PRO A 138 2.31 7.56 2.20
N THR A 139 1.84 8.33 3.18
CA THR A 139 1.04 7.83 4.29
C THR A 139 -0.16 8.75 4.52
N VAL A 140 -1.33 8.16 4.77
CA VAL A 140 -2.57 8.85 5.15
C VAL A 140 -3.22 8.13 6.33
N THR A 141 -3.92 8.86 7.18
CA THR A 141 -4.77 8.26 8.23
C THR A 141 -6.22 8.35 7.76
N LEU A 142 -6.92 7.21 7.76
CA LEU A 142 -8.31 7.09 7.34
C LEU A 142 -9.17 6.65 8.53
N HIS A 143 -10.42 7.14 8.57
CA HIS A 143 -11.41 6.65 9.53
C HIS A 143 -12.11 5.40 8.99
N GLY A 144 -12.19 4.34 9.79
CA GLY A 144 -12.76 3.06 9.41
C GLY A 144 -12.11 1.91 10.17
N SER A 145 -12.48 0.69 9.79
CA SER A 145 -12.00 -0.53 10.44
C SER A 145 -11.36 -1.44 9.39
N LEU A 146 -10.22 -2.05 9.69
CA LEU A 146 -9.50 -2.95 8.79
C LEU A 146 -9.46 -4.35 9.40
N SER A 147 -9.91 -5.35 8.64
CA SER A 147 -9.93 -6.75 9.05
C SER A 147 -9.32 -7.68 7.99
N ASP A 148 -8.67 -8.75 8.44
CA ASP A 148 -8.14 -9.86 7.63
C ASP A 148 -9.17 -11.00 7.60
N VAL A 149 -9.94 -11.08 6.52
CA VAL A 149 -11.04 -12.04 6.33
C VAL A 149 -10.62 -13.06 5.27
N PHE A 150 -10.43 -14.32 5.66
CA PHE A 150 -9.88 -15.38 4.81
C PHE A 150 -8.57 -15.02 4.06
N GLY A 151 -7.77 -14.11 4.62
CA GLY A 151 -6.56 -13.65 3.94
C GLY A 151 -6.77 -12.45 3.02
N VAL A 152 -7.97 -11.88 2.93
CA VAL A 152 -8.27 -10.64 2.19
C VAL A 152 -8.40 -9.48 3.18
N GLY A 153 -7.72 -8.36 2.91
CA GLY A 153 -7.87 -7.15 3.71
C GLY A 153 -9.10 -6.34 3.32
N LEU A 154 -10.13 -6.40 4.16
CA LEU A 154 -11.36 -5.63 4.01
C LEU A 154 -11.30 -4.35 4.84
N PHE A 155 -11.38 -3.19 4.17
CA PHE A 155 -11.44 -1.89 4.81
C PHE A 155 -12.90 -1.39 4.87
N PHE A 156 -13.47 -1.43 6.07
CA PHE A 156 -14.83 -1.01 6.36
C PHE A 156 -14.91 0.50 6.55
N THR A 157 -15.76 1.13 5.76
CA THR A 157 -16.07 2.56 5.81
C THR A 157 -17.57 2.76 5.99
N GLY A 158 -17.99 3.96 6.38
CA GLY A 158 -19.39 4.28 6.65
C GLY A 158 -19.50 5.31 7.77
N GLN A 159 -20.72 5.82 8.00
CA GLN A 159 -20.97 6.82 9.03
C GLN A 159 -20.58 6.33 10.44
N SER A 160 -20.36 7.26 11.37
CA SER A 160 -20.04 6.90 12.76
C SER A 160 -21.24 6.23 13.43
N GLY A 161 -21.00 5.16 14.18
CA GLY A 161 -22.05 4.39 14.84
C GLY A 161 -22.89 3.52 13.92
N ILE A 162 -22.52 3.38 12.64
CA ILE A 162 -23.25 2.58 11.67
C ILE A 162 -23.08 1.06 11.88
N GLY A 163 -22.17 0.61 12.77
CA GLY A 163 -21.93 -0.82 13.02
C GLY A 163 -20.60 -1.38 12.49
N LYS A 164 -19.61 -0.51 12.17
CA LYS A 164 -18.30 -0.96 11.65
C LYS A 164 -17.57 -1.85 12.65
N SER A 165 -17.42 -1.37 13.89
CA SER A 165 -16.70 -2.05 14.97
C SER A 165 -17.41 -3.35 15.36
N GLU A 166 -18.75 -3.33 15.43
CA GLU A 166 -19.59 -4.49 15.72
C GLU A 166 -19.46 -5.59 14.64
N CYS A 167 -19.49 -5.21 13.36
CA CYS A 167 -19.25 -6.15 12.26
C CYS A 167 -17.85 -6.78 12.33
N VAL A 168 -16.83 -5.98 12.66
CA VAL A 168 -15.46 -6.50 12.80
C VAL A 168 -15.31 -7.39 14.04
N LEU A 169 -16.02 -7.09 15.14
CA LEU A 169 -16.04 -7.93 16.33
C LEU A 169 -16.66 -9.30 16.03
N ASP A 170 -17.79 -9.34 15.32
CA ASP A 170 -18.42 -10.59 14.86
C ASP A 170 -17.47 -11.40 13.95
N LEU A 171 -16.73 -10.72 13.06
CA LEU A 171 -15.71 -11.37 12.23
C LEU A 171 -14.61 -12.00 13.10
N VAL A 172 -14.16 -11.29 14.14
CA VAL A 172 -13.15 -11.81 15.08
C VAL A 172 -13.66 -13.04 15.83
N GLU A 173 -14.91 -13.02 16.30
CA GLU A 173 -15.54 -14.17 16.95
C GLU A 173 -15.58 -15.40 16.02
N ARG A 174 -15.79 -15.18 14.72
CA ARG A 174 -15.73 -16.21 13.66
C ARG A 174 -14.33 -16.66 13.27
N GLY A 175 -13.28 -16.12 13.89
CA GLY A 175 -11.89 -16.52 13.69
C GLY A 175 -11.11 -15.69 12.66
N HIS A 176 -11.69 -14.59 12.18
CA HIS A 176 -10.96 -13.58 11.39
C HIS A 176 -10.13 -12.68 12.31
N ARG A 177 -9.39 -11.73 11.73
CA ARG A 177 -8.40 -10.96 12.52
C ARG A 177 -8.59 -9.46 12.37
N LEU A 178 -8.71 -8.78 13.50
CA LEU A 178 -8.65 -7.33 13.57
C LEU A 178 -7.25 -6.83 13.21
N VAL A 179 -7.17 -5.86 12.32
CA VAL A 179 -5.92 -5.14 12.02
C VAL A 179 -5.92 -3.78 12.72
N ALA A 180 -7.03 -3.04 12.59
CA ALA A 180 -7.22 -1.71 13.15
C ALA A 180 -8.71 -1.41 13.25
N ASP A 181 -9.12 -0.64 14.26
CA ASP A 181 -10.47 -0.10 14.39
C ASP A 181 -10.41 1.42 14.56
N ASP A 182 -11.44 2.12 14.12
CA ASP A 182 -11.58 3.59 14.12
C ASP A 182 -10.57 4.37 13.26
N LEU A 183 -9.26 4.25 13.51
CA LEU A 183 -8.20 4.93 12.77
C LEU A 183 -7.22 3.94 12.14
N VAL A 184 -7.14 3.99 10.81
CA VAL A 184 -6.24 3.15 10.01
C VAL A 184 -5.16 4.02 9.37
N ILE A 185 -3.90 3.76 9.72
CA ILE A 185 -2.75 4.37 9.07
C ILE A 185 -2.45 3.54 7.82
N VAL A 186 -2.59 4.15 6.65
CA VAL A 186 -2.35 3.50 5.36
C VAL A 186 -1.13 4.09 4.70
N ASN A 187 -0.18 3.25 4.31
CA ASN A 187 0.97 3.66 3.51
C ASN A 187 1.03 2.93 2.16
N ARG A 188 1.49 3.64 1.12
CA ARG A 188 1.68 3.06 -0.21
C ARG A 188 3.08 2.46 -0.32
N ARG A 189 3.16 1.16 -0.59
CA ARG A 189 4.39 0.45 -0.93
C ARG A 189 4.44 0.20 -2.43
N GLY A 190 5.54 0.55 -3.07
CA GLY A 190 5.65 0.47 -4.53
C GLY A 190 4.62 1.36 -5.22
N ASN A 191 4.02 0.86 -6.30
CA ASN A 191 3.09 1.62 -7.14
C ASN A 191 1.61 1.33 -6.83
N ASP A 192 1.29 0.14 -6.34
CA ASP A 192 -0.08 -0.41 -6.34
C ASP A 192 -0.46 -1.15 -5.05
N VAL A 193 0.41 -1.16 -4.03
CA VAL A 193 0.14 -1.86 -2.77
C VAL A 193 -0.11 -0.86 -1.66
N LEU A 194 -1.30 -0.92 -1.06
CA LEU A 194 -1.65 -0.18 0.14
C LEU A 194 -1.57 -1.12 1.35
N ILE A 195 -0.78 -0.74 2.35
CA ILE A 195 -0.69 -1.48 3.62
C ILE A 195 -1.32 -0.62 4.71
N GLY A 196 -2.24 -1.21 5.46
CA GLY A 196 -2.91 -0.59 6.60
C GLY A 196 -2.46 -1.21 7.91
N ARG A 197 -2.43 -0.39 8.96
CA ARG A 197 -2.13 -0.78 10.34
C ARG A 197 -2.86 0.13 11.33
N GLY A 198 -3.03 -0.35 12.55
CA GLY A 198 -3.56 0.45 13.65
C GLY A 198 -2.54 1.46 14.18
N HIS A 199 -3.01 2.47 14.92
CA HIS A 199 -2.13 3.39 15.65
C HIS A 199 -1.43 2.66 16.81
N GLU A 200 -0.16 2.99 17.09
CA GLU A 200 0.64 2.33 18.14
C GLU A 200 0.06 2.43 19.55
N LEU A 201 -0.77 3.44 19.81
CA LEU A 201 -1.48 3.63 21.08
C LEU A 201 -2.75 2.77 21.15
N GLN A 202 -3.41 2.53 20.01
CA GLN A 202 -4.66 1.77 19.97
C GLN A 202 -4.41 0.26 19.95
N ARG A 203 -3.27 -0.26 19.46
CA ARG A 203 -2.71 -1.62 19.76
C ARG A 203 -3.71 -2.80 19.85
N HIS A 204 -4.81 -2.75 19.08
CA HIS A 204 -5.93 -3.73 19.07
C HIS A 204 -6.98 -3.61 20.19
N TYR A 205 -7.07 -2.45 20.83
CA TYR A 205 -8.26 -2.04 21.57
C TYR A 205 -9.37 -1.62 20.61
N MET A 206 -10.61 -1.90 21.01
CA MET A 206 -11.82 -1.54 20.28
C MET A 206 -12.82 -0.92 21.25
N GLU A 207 -13.48 0.18 20.87
CA GLU A 207 -14.56 0.76 21.66
C GLU A 207 -15.90 0.22 21.19
N ILE A 208 -16.65 -0.43 22.07
CA ILE A 208 -18.00 -0.93 21.78
C ILE A 208 -19.02 -0.13 22.58
N ARG A 209 -20.01 0.44 21.90
CA ARG A 209 -21.07 1.23 22.56
C ARG A 209 -21.85 0.36 23.55
N GLY A 210 -22.02 0.88 24.77
CA GLY A 210 -22.70 0.17 25.85
C GLY A 210 -21.83 -0.83 26.63
N ILE A 211 -20.62 -1.15 26.14
CA ILE A 211 -19.66 -2.03 26.84
C ILE A 211 -18.43 -1.22 27.30
N GLY A 212 -17.89 -0.35 26.44
CA GLY A 212 -16.67 0.41 26.66
C GLY A 212 -15.48 -0.13 25.85
N LEU A 213 -14.27 0.20 26.27
CA LEU A 213 -13.04 -0.20 25.60
C LEU A 213 -12.69 -1.66 25.94
N ILE A 214 -12.47 -2.49 24.91
CA ILE A 214 -12.12 -3.90 25.05
C ILE A 214 -10.75 -4.21 24.44
N ASP A 215 -10.03 -5.14 25.06
CA ASP A 215 -8.74 -5.66 24.59
C ASP A 215 -8.96 -6.95 23.78
N ILE A 216 -8.86 -6.85 22.45
CA ILE A 216 -9.17 -7.97 21.55
C ILE A 216 -8.20 -9.14 21.74
N PRO A 217 -6.86 -8.95 21.79
CA PRO A 217 -5.91 -10.02 22.10
C PRO A 217 -6.19 -10.72 23.44
N ALA A 218 -6.59 -9.99 24.48
CA ALA A 218 -6.84 -10.58 25.80
C ALA A 218 -8.09 -11.47 25.81
N ILE A 219 -9.14 -11.10 25.05
CA ILE A 219 -10.41 -11.83 25.03
C ILE A 219 -10.37 -13.00 24.04
N PHE A 220 -9.89 -12.77 22.81
CA PHE A 220 -9.97 -13.74 21.70
C PHE A 220 -8.63 -14.41 21.36
N GLY A 221 -7.57 -14.02 22.06
CA GLY A 221 -6.21 -14.54 21.91
C GLY A 221 -5.42 -13.89 20.77
N ILE A 222 -4.11 -14.12 20.75
CA ILE A 222 -3.19 -13.50 19.77
C ILE A 222 -3.52 -13.79 18.30
N ARG A 223 -4.28 -14.87 18.03
CA ARG A 223 -4.72 -15.24 16.68
C ARG A 223 -5.77 -14.28 16.09
N ALA A 224 -6.47 -13.54 16.95
CA ALA A 224 -7.55 -12.63 16.60
C ALA A 224 -7.05 -11.29 16.04
N VAL A 225 -5.73 -11.06 15.98
CA VAL A 225 -5.17 -9.78 15.57
C VAL A 225 -4.05 -9.91 14.54
N ARG A 226 -3.86 -8.83 13.79
CA ARG A 226 -2.76 -8.64 12.83
C ARG A 226 -2.18 -7.24 12.97
N GLN A 227 -0.86 -7.13 12.88
CA GLN A 227 -0.16 -5.84 13.00
C GLN A 227 -0.36 -4.95 11.77
N GLN A 228 -0.37 -5.56 10.59
CA GLN A 228 -0.60 -4.87 9.33
C GLN A 228 -1.23 -5.81 8.32
N LYS A 229 -1.95 -5.26 7.35
CA LYS A 229 -2.59 -6.00 6.27
C LYS A 229 -2.67 -5.15 5.00
N ARG A 230 -2.56 -5.78 3.83
CA ARG A 230 -2.82 -5.13 2.55
C ARG A 230 -4.31 -4.75 2.46
N LEU A 231 -4.63 -3.53 2.04
CA LEU A 231 -6.01 -3.17 1.70
C LEU A 231 -6.31 -3.69 0.30
N GLU A 232 -7.36 -4.50 0.18
CA GLU A 232 -7.71 -5.18 -1.08
C GLU A 232 -9.14 -4.85 -1.52
N VAL A 233 -10.07 -4.65 -0.58
CA VAL A 233 -11.46 -4.27 -0.89
C VAL A 233 -11.96 -3.24 0.11
N VAL A 234 -12.63 -2.20 -0.38
CA VAL A 234 -13.35 -1.23 0.44
C VAL A 234 -14.80 -1.67 0.59
N VAL A 235 -15.22 -1.94 1.82
CA VAL A 235 -16.61 -2.29 2.15
C VAL A 235 -17.27 -1.04 2.73
N HIS A 236 -18.17 -0.42 1.99
CA HIS A 236 -18.90 0.77 2.41
C HIS A 236 -20.24 0.37 3.02
N LEU A 237 -20.35 0.47 4.34
CA LEU A 237 -21.60 0.27 5.05
C LEU A 237 -22.47 1.54 4.91
N GLU A 238 -23.73 1.35 4.55
CA GLU A 238 -24.69 2.44 4.38
C GLU A 238 -26.05 2.08 4.98
N GLU A 239 -26.80 3.11 5.37
CA GLU A 239 -28.17 2.91 5.85
C GLU A 239 -29.05 2.40 4.71
N TRP A 240 -29.92 1.44 5.03
CA TRP A 240 -30.90 0.97 4.06
C TRP A 240 -31.89 2.08 3.71
N ASN A 241 -31.96 2.42 2.43
CA ASN A 241 -32.96 3.34 1.90
C ASN A 241 -33.85 2.59 0.89
N GLN A 242 -35.16 2.52 1.17
CA GLN A 242 -36.14 1.87 0.30
C GLN A 242 -36.27 2.55 -1.07
N ASP A 243 -35.98 3.84 -1.14
CA ASP A 243 -36.10 4.66 -2.36
C ASP A 243 -34.81 4.67 -3.19
N ALA A 244 -33.73 4.08 -2.69
CA ALA A 244 -32.49 3.95 -3.46
C ALA A 244 -32.72 2.97 -4.61
N LEU A 245 -32.51 3.44 -5.85
CA LEU A 245 -32.40 2.59 -7.03
C LEU A 245 -31.19 1.66 -6.85
N VAL A 246 -31.42 0.48 -6.30
CA VAL A 246 -30.39 -0.55 -6.21
C VAL A 246 -30.05 -0.99 -7.63
N GLU A 247 -28.84 -0.72 -8.10
CA GLU A 247 -28.33 -1.28 -9.34
C GLU A 247 -28.22 -2.80 -9.21
N ARG A 248 -29.18 -3.52 -9.78
CA ARG A 248 -29.34 -4.98 -9.64
C ARG A 248 -28.43 -5.81 -10.54
N THR A 249 -27.63 -5.19 -11.41
CA THR A 249 -26.85 -5.92 -12.41
C THR A 249 -25.50 -6.39 -11.85
N GLY A 250 -24.87 -5.64 -10.94
CA GLY A 250 -23.54 -5.98 -10.40
C GLY A 250 -22.45 -6.13 -11.45
N LEU A 251 -22.66 -5.57 -12.66
CA LEU A 251 -21.78 -5.72 -13.82
C LEU A 251 -20.67 -4.66 -13.88
N GLU A 252 -20.93 -3.46 -13.36
CA GLU A 252 -19.93 -2.40 -13.22
C GLU A 252 -19.45 -2.34 -11.77
N GLY A 253 -18.13 -2.53 -11.57
CA GLY A 253 -17.54 -2.48 -10.24
C GLY A 253 -17.22 -1.04 -9.84
N GLU A 254 -17.77 -0.56 -8.73
CA GLU A 254 -17.31 0.68 -8.13
C GLU A 254 -15.86 0.55 -7.65
N THR A 255 -15.10 1.64 -7.74
CA THR A 255 -13.73 1.73 -7.19
C THR A 255 -13.61 2.86 -6.19
N HIS A 256 -12.59 2.78 -5.34
CA HIS A 256 -12.23 3.81 -4.38
C HIS A 256 -10.72 4.04 -4.39
N THR A 257 -10.30 5.30 -4.55
CA THR A 257 -8.89 5.65 -4.69
C THR A 257 -8.29 6.11 -3.37
N ILE A 258 -7.23 5.44 -2.92
CA ILE A 258 -6.46 5.82 -1.72
C ILE A 258 -4.98 5.95 -2.13
N LEU A 259 -4.36 7.10 -1.84
CA LEU A 259 -2.96 7.39 -2.23
C LEU A 259 -2.65 7.14 -3.72
N GLY A 260 -3.64 7.34 -4.59
CA GLY A 260 -3.54 7.10 -6.04
C GLY A 260 -3.67 5.63 -6.47
N VAL A 261 -3.99 4.71 -5.57
CA VAL A 261 -4.26 3.30 -5.86
C VAL A 261 -5.78 3.08 -5.84
N GLU A 262 -6.32 2.51 -6.91
CA GLU A 262 -7.74 2.15 -7.02
C GLU A 262 -8.00 0.78 -6.41
N LEU A 263 -8.95 0.72 -5.47
CA LEU A 263 -9.43 -0.52 -4.86
C LEU A 263 -10.88 -0.78 -5.27
N PRO A 264 -11.31 -2.04 -5.44
CA PRO A 264 -12.73 -2.36 -5.59
C PRO A 264 -13.51 -1.91 -4.35
N LYS A 265 -14.64 -1.25 -4.58
CA LYS A 265 -15.57 -0.78 -3.55
C LYS A 265 -16.88 -1.56 -3.66
N ILE A 266 -17.38 -2.03 -2.52
CA ILE A 266 -18.65 -2.73 -2.42
C ILE A 266 -19.51 -2.01 -1.39
N ARG A 267 -20.68 -1.55 -1.80
CA ARG A 267 -21.68 -0.95 -0.91
C ARG A 267 -22.53 -2.05 -0.30
N VAL A 268 -22.64 -2.05 1.01
CA VAL A 268 -23.42 -3.03 1.77
C VAL A 268 -24.45 -2.27 2.59
N PRO A 269 -25.73 -2.31 2.19
CA PRO A 269 -26.75 -1.63 2.95
C PRO A 269 -27.13 -2.45 4.19
N LEU A 270 -27.33 -1.75 5.29
CA LEU A 270 -27.67 -2.33 6.58
C LEU A 270 -29.18 -2.49 6.72
N ASN A 271 -29.68 -3.67 6.38
CA ASN A 271 -31.07 -4.02 6.60
C ASN A 271 -31.22 -4.70 7.97
N PRO A 272 -32.22 -4.33 8.78
CA PRO A 272 -32.57 -5.07 9.98
C PRO A 272 -32.74 -6.58 9.67
N GLY A 273 -32.10 -7.44 10.45
CA GLY A 273 -32.16 -8.90 10.32
C GLY A 273 -31.17 -9.53 9.32
N LYS A 274 -30.36 -8.74 8.58
CA LYS A 274 -29.26 -9.28 7.78
C LYS A 274 -27.98 -9.39 8.61
N ASN A 275 -27.29 -10.51 8.48
CA ASN A 275 -25.97 -10.70 9.07
C ASN A 275 -24.90 -10.14 8.12
N ILE A 276 -24.37 -8.95 8.43
CA ILE A 276 -23.38 -8.24 7.61
C ILE A 276 -22.05 -8.98 7.57
N THR A 277 -21.72 -9.68 8.65
CA THR A 277 -20.53 -10.52 8.79
C THR A 277 -20.49 -11.61 7.72
N VAL A 278 -21.62 -12.27 7.44
CA VAL A 278 -21.73 -13.24 6.33
C VAL A 278 -21.50 -12.57 4.98
N ILE A 279 -22.04 -11.36 4.77
CA ILE A 279 -21.84 -10.61 3.52
C ILE A 279 -20.35 -10.27 3.34
N ALA A 280 -19.67 -9.85 4.40
CA ALA A 280 -18.23 -9.56 4.38
C ALA A 280 -17.40 -10.81 4.02
N GLU A 281 -17.74 -11.98 4.57
CA GLU A 281 -17.12 -13.26 4.21
C GLU A 281 -17.34 -13.60 2.73
N VAL A 282 -18.56 -13.42 2.21
CA VAL A 282 -18.87 -13.62 0.79
C VAL A 282 -18.10 -12.64 -0.10
N ILE A 283 -17.94 -11.38 0.33
CA ILE A 283 -17.12 -10.40 -0.37
C ILE A 283 -15.67 -10.88 -0.49
N ALA A 284 -15.07 -11.35 0.61
CA ALA A 284 -13.71 -11.88 0.60
C ALA A 284 -13.58 -13.11 -0.32
N MET A 285 -14.51 -14.06 -0.22
CA MET A 285 -14.52 -15.25 -1.08
C MET A 285 -14.69 -14.89 -2.57
N ASN A 286 -15.57 -13.94 -2.90
CA ASN A 286 -15.76 -13.49 -4.28
C ASN A 286 -14.52 -12.74 -4.80
N HIS A 287 -13.83 -11.98 -3.94
CA HIS A 287 -12.55 -11.36 -4.29
C HIS A 287 -11.48 -12.43 -4.63
N LEU A 288 -11.37 -13.48 -3.81
CA LEU A 288 -10.47 -14.61 -4.07
C LEU A 288 -10.83 -15.35 -5.37
N LEU A 289 -12.12 -15.56 -5.66
CA LEU A 289 -12.57 -16.16 -6.91
C LEU A 289 -12.16 -15.32 -8.12
N ARG A 290 -12.39 -14.00 -8.09
CA ARG A 290 -11.97 -13.10 -9.17
C ARG A 290 -10.45 -13.10 -9.35
N TYR A 291 -9.69 -13.12 -8.25
CA TYR A 291 -8.24 -13.24 -8.30
C TYR A 291 -7.77 -14.56 -8.92
N SER A 292 -8.52 -15.65 -8.73
CA SER A 292 -8.28 -16.95 -9.38
C SER A 292 -8.72 -17.01 -10.86
N GLY A 293 -9.18 -15.90 -11.45
CA GLY A 293 -9.63 -15.81 -12.84
C GLY A 293 -11.10 -16.18 -13.06
N HIS A 294 -11.88 -16.43 -12.01
CA HIS A 294 -13.29 -16.76 -12.11
C HIS A 294 -14.16 -15.55 -11.75
N ASN A 295 -14.91 -15.01 -12.73
CA ASN A 295 -15.92 -13.97 -12.50
C ASN A 295 -17.33 -14.58 -12.59
N PRO A 296 -18.02 -14.85 -11.46
CA PRO A 296 -19.35 -15.46 -11.46
C PRO A 296 -20.41 -14.64 -12.20
N ALA A 297 -20.34 -13.31 -12.12
CA ALA A 297 -21.30 -12.44 -12.79
C ALA A 297 -21.17 -12.52 -14.32
N GLU A 298 -19.94 -12.49 -14.84
CA GLU A 298 -19.68 -12.70 -16.27
C GLU A 298 -20.08 -14.11 -16.73
N ALA A 299 -19.76 -15.13 -15.93
CA ALA A 299 -20.12 -16.51 -16.23
C ALA A 299 -21.64 -16.70 -16.28
N PHE A 300 -22.37 -16.08 -15.35
CA PHE A 300 -23.83 -16.10 -15.35
C PHE A 300 -24.41 -15.32 -16.53
N ASN A 301 -23.91 -14.11 -16.80
CA ASN A 301 -24.34 -13.30 -17.94
C ASN A 301 -24.14 -14.04 -19.27
N ARG A 302 -22.99 -14.72 -19.43
CA ARG A 302 -22.72 -15.56 -20.60
C ARG A 302 -23.74 -16.69 -20.74
N ARG A 303 -24.03 -17.41 -19.66
CA ARG A 303 -25.05 -18.48 -19.64
C ARG A 303 -26.46 -17.95 -19.98
N LEU A 304 -26.80 -16.75 -19.50
CA LEU A 304 -28.08 -16.11 -19.78
C LEU A 304 -28.20 -15.76 -21.28
N ILE A 305 -27.17 -15.13 -21.85
CA ILE A 305 -27.09 -14.80 -23.27
C ILE A 305 -27.18 -16.07 -24.14
N ASP A 306 -26.48 -17.13 -23.73
CA ASP A 306 -26.50 -18.40 -24.45
C ASP A 306 -27.91 -19.05 -24.42
N ARG A 307 -28.61 -19.02 -23.28
CA ARG A 307 -30.00 -19.48 -23.18
C ARG A 307 -30.96 -18.65 -24.04
N MET A 308 -30.81 -17.32 -24.03
CA MET A 308 -31.65 -16.45 -24.87
C MET A 308 -31.45 -16.75 -26.36
N ARG A 309 -30.20 -16.98 -26.80
CA ARG A 309 -29.89 -17.38 -28.19
C ARG A 309 -30.50 -18.74 -28.55
N GLN A 310 -30.46 -19.71 -27.64
CA GLN A 310 -31.06 -21.03 -27.85
C GLN A 310 -32.59 -20.98 -27.90
N ALA A 311 -33.23 -20.18 -27.04
CA ALA A 311 -34.68 -19.98 -27.07
C ALA A 311 -35.14 -19.30 -28.37
N SER A 312 -34.39 -18.30 -28.86
CA SER A 312 -34.66 -17.68 -30.16
C SER A 312 -34.41 -18.59 -31.36
N ALA A 313 -33.59 -19.64 -31.22
CA ALA A 313 -33.33 -20.62 -32.28
C ALA A 313 -34.36 -21.75 -32.32
N ASN A 314 -35.00 -22.08 -31.19
CA ASN A 314 -35.98 -23.17 -31.07
C ASN A 314 -37.45 -22.71 -31.21
N GLY A 315 -37.75 -21.40 -31.17
CA GLY A 315 -39.10 -20.84 -31.31
C GLY A 315 -39.36 -20.27 -32.71
N GLY A 316 -39.85 -21.09 -33.64
CA GLY A 316 -40.39 -20.63 -34.91
C GLY A 316 -41.81 -20.04 -34.77
N LEU A 317 -42.01 -18.86 -35.40
CA LEU A 317 -43.23 -18.07 -35.61
C LEU A 317 -43.85 -17.32 -34.42
N LEU A 318 -43.72 -15.99 -34.45
CA LEU A 318 -44.80 -15.09 -34.90
C LEU A 318 -44.15 -13.74 -35.26
N ALA A 319 -44.04 -13.46 -36.56
CA ALA A 319 -43.69 -12.14 -37.04
C ALA A 319 -44.86 -11.19 -36.75
N PRO A 320 -44.66 -10.04 -36.10
CA PRO A 320 -45.62 -8.96 -36.22
C PRO A 320 -45.41 -8.28 -37.58
N GLU A 321 -46.44 -8.32 -38.42
CA GLU A 321 -46.55 -7.44 -39.58
C GLU A 321 -46.56 -5.97 -39.11
N GLY A 322 -45.59 -5.18 -39.55
CA GLY A 322 -45.52 -3.73 -39.29
C GLY A 322 -44.18 -3.13 -39.74
N PRO A 323 -44.15 -1.91 -40.31
CA PRO A 323 -43.29 -1.58 -41.44
C PRO A 323 -41.83 -1.25 -41.10
N SER A 324 -40.98 -1.43 -42.12
CA SER A 324 -39.55 -1.12 -42.23
C SER A 324 -39.16 0.33 -41.83
N PRO A 325 -37.86 0.60 -41.57
CA PRO A 325 -37.41 1.44 -40.46
C PRO A 325 -37.15 2.90 -40.86
N SER A 326 -37.39 3.81 -39.92
CA SER A 326 -36.67 5.09 -39.87
C SER A 326 -36.46 5.53 -38.41
N GLY A 327 -35.22 5.91 -38.09
CA GLY A 327 -34.90 6.80 -36.96
C GLY A 327 -34.59 6.14 -35.62
N ALA A 328 -33.31 6.15 -35.26
CA ALA A 328 -32.69 5.80 -33.99
C ALA A 328 -33.44 6.20 -32.70
N ALA A 329 -33.53 5.28 -31.72
CA ALA A 329 -33.46 5.56 -30.28
C ALA A 329 -33.33 4.24 -29.48
N GLY A 330 -32.57 4.30 -28.38
CA GLY A 330 -32.04 3.17 -27.60
C GLY A 330 -33.03 2.08 -27.16
N ALA A 331 -32.53 0.84 -27.20
CA ALA A 331 -33.21 -0.33 -26.65
C ALA A 331 -33.18 -0.30 -25.12
N ALA A 332 -34.35 -0.33 -24.49
CA ALA A 332 -34.49 -0.54 -23.05
C ALA A 332 -34.10 -1.98 -22.66
N PRO A 333 -33.44 -2.21 -21.51
CA PRO A 333 -33.09 -3.56 -21.07
C PRO A 333 -34.35 -4.35 -20.70
N ALA A 334 -34.37 -5.62 -21.10
CA ALA A 334 -35.49 -6.53 -20.88
C ALA A 334 -35.76 -6.80 -19.39
N ASP A 335 -37.02 -6.70 -18.98
CA ASP A 335 -37.48 -6.97 -17.61
C ASP A 335 -37.42 -8.48 -17.30
N VAL A 336 -36.49 -8.86 -16.43
CA VAL A 336 -36.20 -10.24 -16.01
C VAL A 336 -37.41 -10.90 -15.32
N ARG A 337 -38.39 -10.12 -14.83
CA ARG A 337 -39.61 -10.68 -14.20
C ARG A 337 -40.45 -11.53 -15.15
N ARG A 338 -40.37 -11.30 -16.47
CA ARG A 338 -41.16 -12.08 -17.44
C ARG A 338 -40.69 -13.53 -17.59
N TYR A 339 -39.47 -13.86 -17.20
CA TYR A 339 -38.90 -15.21 -17.39
C TYR A 339 -38.92 -16.07 -16.11
N LEU A 340 -39.47 -15.56 -15.01
CA LEU A 340 -39.50 -16.25 -13.71
C LEU A 340 -40.91 -16.67 -13.27
N GLN A 341 -41.91 -16.63 -14.16
CA GLN A 341 -43.31 -16.96 -13.84
C GLN A 341 -43.82 -18.28 -14.45
N GLU A 342 -43.00 -19.05 -15.14
CA GLU A 342 -43.39 -20.37 -15.65
C GLU A 342 -42.49 -21.43 -15.00
N ASP A 343 -42.82 -21.86 -13.78
CA ASP A 343 -42.37 -23.16 -13.20
C ASP A 343 -43.07 -23.48 -11.85
N ASP A 344 -44.29 -22.99 -11.60
CA ASP A 344 -45.14 -23.45 -10.49
C ASP A 344 -46.54 -23.83 -11.03
N GLU A 345 -46.66 -25.06 -11.54
CA GLU A 345 -47.91 -25.86 -11.55
C GLU A 345 -47.63 -27.29 -11.07
#